data_AF-A0A4Q5TDF9-F1
#
_entry.id   AF-A0A4Q5TDF9-F1
#
_cell.length_a   1.000
_cell.length_b   1.000
_cell.length_c   1.000
_cell.angle_alpha   90.00
_cell.angle_beta   90.00
_cell.angle_gamma   90.00
#
_symmetry.space_group_name_H-M   'P 1'
#
loop_
_entity.id
_entity.type
_entity.pdbx_description
1 polymer ?
#
loop_
_entity_poly.entity_id
_entity_poly.type
_entity_poly.pdbx_seq_one_letter_code
_entity_poly.pdbx_strand_id
1 'polypeptide(L)'
;MAKIQTTSATTSARDQKAAAPNTELFGKENYMWMLIGAAVLILGFFLMAGGKSEDPTKFNKEEIYSTTRITIAPILIIAGFVIEIFAIMKKPKSVN
;
A
#
# COMPACT_ATOMS: atom_id res chain seq x y z
N MET A 1 45.65 -47.16 34.01
CA MET A 1 44.54 -46.19 34.10
C MET A 1 45.07 -44.82 33.68
N ALA A 2 44.72 -44.37 32.48
CA ALA A 2 45.01 -43.01 32.00
C ALA A 2 43.79 -42.54 31.18
N LYS A 3 43.17 -41.44 31.61
CA LYS A 3 41.93 -40.88 31.05
C LYS A 3 42.32 -39.91 29.92
N ILE A 4 42.04 -40.29 28.67
CA ILE A 4 42.16 -39.38 27.52
C ILE A 4 40.86 -38.59 27.41
N GLN A 5 40.92 -37.29 27.70
CA GLN A 5 39.82 -36.36 27.45
C GLN A 5 40.38 -34.99 27.10
N THR A 6 40.83 -34.81 25.87
CA THR A 6 40.92 -33.49 25.23
C THR A 6 41.03 -33.67 23.72
N THR A 7 39.94 -33.40 22.99
CA THR A 7 39.89 -32.70 21.69
C THR A 7 38.43 -32.71 21.23
N SER A 8 37.70 -31.63 21.53
CA SER A 8 36.50 -31.24 20.79
C SER A 8 36.58 -29.74 20.64
N ALA A 9 37.30 -29.34 19.59
CA ALA A 9 37.31 -27.99 19.09
C ALA A 9 35.86 -27.58 18.77
N THR A 10 35.45 -26.47 19.38
CA THR A 10 34.95 -25.29 18.68
C THR A 10 33.68 -25.42 17.84
N THR A 11 32.70 -24.61 18.25
CA THR A 11 31.56 -24.13 17.46
C THR A 11 30.36 -25.06 17.40
N SER A 12 29.62 -25.02 18.51
CA SER A 12 28.17 -24.83 18.48
C SER A 12 27.81 -23.83 17.37
N ALA A 13 27.54 -24.35 16.17
CA ALA A 13 26.78 -23.66 15.15
C ALA A 13 25.38 -23.48 15.74
N ARG A 14 25.25 -22.40 16.51
CA ARG A 14 23.98 -21.86 16.92
C ARG A 14 23.15 -21.73 15.63
N ASP A 15 22.13 -22.55 15.52
CA ASP A 15 20.93 -22.27 14.74
C ASP A 15 20.22 -21.04 15.36
N GLN A 16 20.95 -19.94 15.45
CA GLN A 16 20.35 -18.62 15.46
C GLN A 16 20.12 -18.29 14.00
N LYS A 17 19.06 -18.90 13.45
CA LYS A 17 18.22 -18.20 12.50
C LYS A 17 17.76 -16.94 13.23
N ALA A 18 18.58 -15.90 13.17
CA ALA A 18 18.23 -14.56 13.58
C ALA A 18 16.95 -14.27 12.78
N ALA A 19 15.80 -14.39 13.44
CA ALA A 19 14.58 -13.85 12.92
C ALA A 19 14.91 -12.38 12.67
N ALA A 20 15.01 -11.99 11.40
CA ALA A 20 15.16 -10.60 11.04
C ALA A 20 14.11 -9.85 11.86
N PRO A 21 14.48 -8.77 12.57
CA PRO A 21 13.51 -8.02 13.34
C PRO A 21 12.42 -7.63 12.35
N ASN A 22 11.24 -8.22 12.52
CA ASN A 22 10.03 -7.89 11.76
C ASN A 22 9.64 -6.49 12.25
N THR A 23 10.39 -5.50 11.78
CA THR A 23 10.11 -4.10 11.94
C THR A 23 9.00 -3.83 10.94
N GLU A 24 7.77 -4.15 11.36
CA GLU A 24 6.57 -3.71 10.67
C GLU A 24 6.63 -2.17 10.66
N LEU A 25 7.08 -1.60 9.54
CA LEU A 25 7.21 -0.16 9.35
C LEU A 25 5.85 0.56 9.47
N PHE A 26 4.77 -0.18 9.24
CA PHE A 26 3.39 0.27 9.30
C PHE A 26 2.56 -0.72 10.11
N GLY A 27 1.72 -0.21 11.01
CA GLY A 27 0.81 -1.01 11.80
C GLY A 27 -0.37 -1.49 10.95
N LYS A 28 -1.06 -2.54 11.41
CA LYS A 28 -2.22 -3.13 10.71
C LYS A 28 -3.29 -2.08 10.37
N GLU A 29 -3.54 -1.13 11.28
CA GLU A 29 -4.51 -0.06 11.07
C GLU A 29 -4.09 0.87 9.92
N ASN A 30 -2.81 1.24 9.84
CA ASN A 30 -2.27 2.07 8.76
C ASN A 30 -2.39 1.40 7.40
N TYR A 31 -2.13 0.10 7.36
CA TYR A 31 -2.28 -0.69 6.13
C TYR A 31 -3.74 -0.69 5.65
N MET A 32 -4.71 -0.76 6.56
CA MET A 32 -6.13 -0.61 6.19
C MET A 32 -6.44 0.78 5.62
N TRP A 33 -5.89 1.85 6.22
CA TRP A 33 -6.07 3.22 5.70
C TRP A 33 -5.44 3.43 4.32
N MET A 34 -4.26 2.87 4.06
CA MET A 34 -3.67 2.86 2.71
C MET A 34 -4.57 2.13 1.72
N LEU A 35 -5.09 0.95 2.08
CA LEU A 35 -5.93 0.17 1.17
C LEU A 35 -7.23 0.92 0.81
N ILE A 36 -7.78 1.67 1.76
CA ILE A 36 -8.91 2.59 1.52
C ILE A 36 -8.50 3.73 0.58
N GLY A 37 -7.36 4.39 0.83
CA GLY A 37 -6.84 5.46 -0.03
C GLY A 37 -6.62 5.00 -1.47
N ALA A 38 -5.99 3.85 -1.66
CA ALA A 38 -5.79 3.21 -2.95
C ALA A 38 -7.12 2.89 -3.66
N ALA A 39 -8.12 2.39 -2.94
CA ALA A 39 -9.45 2.12 -3.51
C ALA A 39 -10.13 3.41 -4.01
N VAL A 40 -10.00 4.52 -3.27
CA VAL A 40 -10.52 5.84 -3.68
C VAL A 40 -9.81 6.36 -4.93
N LEU A 41 -8.47 6.21 -5.00
CA LEU A 41 -7.69 6.57 -6.20
C LEU A 41 -8.13 5.76 -7.42
N ILE A 42 -8.24 4.43 -7.28
CA ILE A 42 -8.70 3.54 -8.35
C ILE A 42 -10.08 3.97 -8.83
N LEU A 43 -11.00 4.27 -7.92
CA LEU A 43 -12.34 4.74 -8.26
C LEU A 43 -12.29 6.09 -9.02
N GLY A 44 -11.47 7.04 -8.58
CA GLY A 44 -11.29 8.33 -9.25
C GLY A 44 -10.77 8.18 -10.68
N PHE A 45 -9.75 7.36 -10.89
CA PHE A 45 -9.24 7.06 -12.23
C PHE A 45 -10.25 6.27 -13.08
N PHE A 46 -11.01 5.36 -12.47
CA PHE A 46 -12.05 4.60 -13.16
C PHE A 46 -13.18 5.52 -13.68
N LEU A 47 -13.63 6.49 -12.87
CA LEU A 47 -14.60 7.50 -13.30
C LEU A 47 -14.09 8.34 -14.48
N MET A 48 -12.79 8.63 -14.51
CA MET A 48 -12.15 9.34 -15.63
C MET A 48 -12.14 8.49 -16.92
N ALA A 49 -11.98 7.16 -16.81
CA ALA A 49 -11.90 6.25 -17.96
C ALA A 49 -13.26 5.97 -18.65
N GLY A 50 -14.38 6.09 -17.93
CA GLY A 50 -15.72 5.69 -18.42
C GLY A 50 -16.41 6.64 -19.41
N GLY A 51 -15.69 7.51 -20.11
CA GLY A 51 -16.25 8.54 -21.00
C GLY A 51 -16.05 8.32 -22.49
N LYS A 52 -15.78 7.07 -22.87
CA LYS A 52 -15.51 6.70 -24.26
C LYS A 52 -16.85 6.56 -24.98
N SER A 53 -17.11 7.43 -25.96
CA SER A 53 -18.26 7.27 -26.85
C SER A 53 -18.12 5.99 -27.67
N GLU A 54 -19.23 5.26 -27.81
CA GLU A 54 -19.31 4.02 -28.59
C GLU A 54 -19.12 4.26 -30.10
N ASP A 55 -19.30 5.50 -30.56
CA ASP A 55 -19.27 5.88 -31.96
C ASP A 55 -18.28 7.04 -32.19
N PRO A 56 -17.05 6.78 -32.68
CA PRO A 56 -15.97 7.80 -32.80
C PRO A 56 -16.27 8.89 -33.85
N THR A 57 -17.35 8.73 -34.62
CA THR A 57 -17.81 9.68 -35.64
C THR A 57 -18.86 10.66 -35.11
N LYS A 58 -19.46 10.41 -33.93
CA LYS A 58 -20.39 11.31 -33.26
C LYS A 58 -19.72 11.94 -32.05
N PHE A 59 -19.52 13.26 -32.11
CA PHE A 59 -19.03 14.04 -30.98
C PHE A 59 -20.15 14.20 -29.93
N ASN A 60 -20.27 13.23 -29.01
CA ASN A 60 -21.14 13.37 -27.84
C ASN A 60 -20.48 14.32 -26.84
N LYS A 61 -20.68 15.64 -27.04
CA LYS A 61 -20.15 16.69 -26.15
C LYS A 61 -20.52 16.45 -24.68
N GLU A 62 -21.69 15.89 -24.41
CA GLU A 62 -22.17 15.62 -23.05
C GLU A 62 -21.38 14.52 -22.33
N GLU A 63 -20.87 13.52 -23.05
CA GLU A 63 -20.07 12.43 -22.47
C GLU A 63 -18.63 12.86 -22.19
N ILE A 64 -18.06 13.69 -23.09
CA ILE A 64 -16.70 14.20 -23.00
C ILE A 64 -16.61 15.34 -21.97
N TYR A 65 -17.55 16.29 -22.00
CA TYR A 65 -17.64 17.42 -21.06
C TYR A 65 -18.54 17.11 -19.86
N SER A 66 -18.61 15.85 -19.44
CA SER A 66 -19.33 15.49 -18.23
C SER A 66 -18.65 16.12 -17.01
N THR A 67 -19.39 16.91 -16.25
CA THR A 67 -18.94 17.55 -14.99
C THR A 67 -18.33 16.53 -14.03
N THR A 68 -18.77 15.27 -14.10
CA THR A 68 -18.25 14.14 -13.33
C THR A 68 -16.79 13.84 -13.63
N ARG A 69 -16.37 13.89 -14.90
CA ARG A 69 -14.98 13.58 -15.29
C ARG A 69 -14.03 14.75 -15.11
N ILE A 70 -14.52 15.97 -15.32
CA ILE A 70 -13.71 17.19 -15.24
C ILE A 70 -13.56 17.67 -13.79
N THR A 71 -14.59 17.45 -12.95
CA THR A 71 -14.63 18.03 -11.60
C THR A 71 -14.62 16.94 -10.53
N ILE A 72 -15.55 15.98 -10.59
CA ILE A 72 -15.69 14.98 -9.53
C ILE A 72 -14.49 14.02 -9.51
N ALA A 73 -14.05 13.52 -10.67
CA ALA A 73 -12.93 12.58 -10.73
C ALA A 73 -11.61 13.19 -10.23
N PRO A 74 -11.17 14.41 -10.64
CA PRO A 74 -9.97 15.02 -10.09
C PRO A 74 -10.07 15.30 -8.59
N ILE A 75 -11.24 15.73 -8.09
CA ILE A 75 -11.45 15.94 -6.65
C ILE A 75 -11.31 14.61 -5.88
N LEU A 76 -11.85 13.51 -6.40
CA LEU A 76 -11.71 12.18 -5.79
C LEU A 76 -10.25 11.73 -5.77
N ILE A 77 -9.49 11.96 -6.84
CA ILE A 77 -8.07 11.62 -6.91
C ILE A 77 -7.28 12.41 -5.86
N ILE A 78 -7.53 13.72 -5.75
CA ILE A 78 -6.90 14.58 -4.74
C ILE A 78 -7.25 14.10 -3.33
N ALA A 79 -8.52 13.80 -3.07
CA ALA A 79 -8.97 13.26 -1.78
C ALA A 79 -8.29 11.93 -1.45
N GLY A 80 -8.17 11.03 -2.43
CA GLY A 80 -7.45 9.76 -2.30
C GLY A 80 -5.98 9.96 -1.92
N PHE A 81 -5.28 10.90 -2.58
CA PHE A 81 -3.91 11.25 -2.22
C PHE A 81 -3.79 11.84 -0.81
N VAL A 82 -4.73 12.68 -0.37
CA VAL A 82 -4.74 13.22 0.99
C VAL A 82 -4.92 12.10 2.03
N ILE A 83 -5.79 11.12 1.74
CA ILE A 83 -5.98 9.94 2.60
C ILE A 83 -4.70 9.11 2.67
N GLU A 84 -4.04 8.85 1.54
CA GLU A 84 -2.76 8.12 1.49
C GLU A 84 -1.66 8.84 2.28
N ILE A 85 -1.51 10.15 2.09
CA ILE A 85 -0.55 10.95 2.84
C ILE A 85 -0.83 10.83 4.34
N PHE A 86 -2.09 10.94 4.76
CA PHE A 86 -2.47 10.78 6.16
C PHE A 86 -2.21 9.35 6.67
N ALA A 87 -2.52 8.33 5.88
CA ALA A 87 -2.32 6.92 6.22
C ALA A 87 -0.84 6.58 6.44
N ILE A 88 0.05 7.11 5.59
CA ILE A 88 1.49 6.94 5.67
C ILE A 88 2.08 7.76 6.81
N MET A 89 1.62 9.00 7.00
CA MET A 89 2.12 9.88 8.07
C MET A 89 1.65 9.47 9.46
N LYS A 90 0.50 8.80 9.57
CA LYS A 90 -0.01 8.32 10.85
C LYS A 90 1.02 7.34 11.42
N LYS A 91 1.66 7.71 12.53
CA LYS A 91 2.61 6.79 13.17
C LYS A 91 1.85 5.55 13.64
N PRO A 92 2.37 4.34 13.41
CA PRO A 92 1.74 3.13 13.95
C PRO A 92 1.66 3.29 15.46
N LYS A 93 0.44 3.18 16.00
CA LYS A 93 0.25 3.14 17.45
C LYS A 93 0.94 1.86 17.90
N SER A 94 2.04 1.97 18.64
CA SER A 94 2.67 0.81 19.26
C SER A 94 1.60 0.16 20.13
N VAL A 95 1.13 -1.01 19.71
CA VAL A 95 0.31 -1.87 20.57
C VAL A 95 1.28 -2.34 21.65
N ASN A 96 1.30 -1.62 22.76
CA ASN A 96 1.85 -2.14 24.01
C ASN A 96 0.92 -3.22 24.53
#